data_AF-A0A1F9AHU7-F1
#
_entry.id   AF-A0A1F9AHU7-F1
#
_cell.length_a   1.000
_cell.length_b   1.000
_cell.length_c   1.000
_cell.angle_alpha   90.00
_cell.angle_beta   90.00
_cell.angle_gamma   90.00
#
_symmetry.space_group_name_H-M   'P 1'
#
loop_
_entity.id
_entity.type
_entity.pdbx_description
1 polymer ?
#
loop_
_entity_poly.entity_id
_entity_poly.type
_entity_poly.pdbx_seq_one_letter_code
_entity_poly.pdbx_strand_id
1 'polypeptide(L)'
;MVGRLVIRAALALAVLLAIAAEPEGVVGQIGPQDRIEIAVWDHPDLSGVMTVNADGTFAFPLLGPVQAGGKTVTELEQELEGRLNQHYLVSPHVRVTRVEVKSQQIFILGEVKNPGAYPLVKETSLVEALSLAGGLTEEADPQKIELFRNGRGPESRIA
;
A
#
# COMPACT_ATOMS: atom_id res chain seq x y z
N MET A 1 -50.46 43.14 -30.15
CA MET A 1 -50.49 41.66 -30.27
C MET A 1 -49.13 41.24 -30.83
N VAL A 2 -48.56 40.12 -30.37
CA VAL A 2 -47.16 39.63 -30.54
C VAL A 2 -46.16 40.38 -29.64
N GLY A 3 -45.36 39.78 -28.76
CA GLY A 3 -45.15 38.40 -28.32
C GLY A 3 -44.21 38.42 -27.09
N ARG A 4 -44.47 37.54 -26.11
CA ARG A 4 -43.73 37.42 -24.84
C ARG A 4 -42.33 36.84 -25.10
N LEU A 5 -41.29 37.36 -24.45
CA LEU A 5 -40.05 36.62 -24.23
C LEU A 5 -39.75 36.56 -22.73
N VAL A 6 -40.01 35.39 -22.17
CA VAL A 6 -39.73 35.04 -20.77
C VAL A 6 -38.28 34.60 -20.70
N ILE A 7 -37.42 35.38 -20.03
CA ILE A 7 -36.07 34.94 -19.69
C ILE A 7 -36.19 33.97 -18.51
N ARG A 8 -36.18 32.66 -18.83
CA ARG A 8 -35.94 31.60 -17.84
C ARG A 8 -34.45 31.41 -17.71
N ALA A 9 -33.83 32.05 -16.74
CA ALA A 9 -32.47 31.75 -16.32
C ALA A 9 -32.49 30.44 -15.52
N ALA A 10 -32.20 29.33 -16.19
CA ALA A 10 -31.84 28.08 -15.55
C ALA A 10 -30.38 28.20 -15.10
N LEU A 11 -30.14 28.61 -13.86
CA LEU A 11 -28.80 28.58 -13.27
C LEU A 11 -28.55 27.15 -12.79
N ALA A 12 -27.87 26.39 -13.65
CA ALA A 12 -27.44 25.03 -13.37
C ALA A 12 -26.49 25.01 -12.17
N LEU A 13 -26.94 24.27 -11.16
CA LEU A 13 -26.20 23.59 -10.11
C LEU A 13 -24.72 23.32 -10.46
N ALA A 14 -23.82 24.18 -9.96
CA ALA A 14 -22.41 23.83 -9.79
C ALA A 14 -22.23 23.39 -8.34
N VAL A 15 -22.55 22.12 -8.06
CA VAL A 15 -21.96 21.41 -6.93
C VAL A 15 -20.47 21.40 -7.21
N LEU A 16 -19.75 22.33 -6.56
CA LEU A 16 -18.30 22.26 -6.49
C LEU A 16 -18.01 21.07 -5.57
N LEU A 17 -17.94 19.89 -6.16
CA LEU A 17 -17.44 18.70 -5.50
C LEU A 17 -16.00 19.04 -5.12
N ALA A 18 -15.80 19.35 -3.84
CA ALA A 18 -14.47 19.33 -3.26
C ALA A 18 -13.98 17.90 -3.45
N ILE A 19 -13.13 17.68 -4.46
CA ILE A 19 -12.17 16.59 -4.44
C ILE A 19 -11.24 16.95 -3.29
N ALA A 20 -11.62 16.53 -2.09
CA ALA A 20 -10.62 16.22 -1.09
C ALA A 20 -9.81 15.09 -1.73
N ALA A 21 -8.61 15.43 -2.20
CA ALA A 21 -7.64 14.43 -2.58
C ALA A 21 -7.41 13.56 -1.34
N GLU A 22 -8.09 12.41 -1.29
CA GLU A 22 -7.78 11.39 -0.29
C GLU A 22 -6.33 10.97 -0.56
N PRO A 23 -5.45 10.94 0.44
CA PRO A 23 -4.09 10.57 0.20
C PRO A 23 -4.08 9.14 -0.31
N GLU A 24 -3.77 8.95 -1.60
CA GLU A 24 -3.38 7.66 -2.17
C GLU A 24 -1.98 7.27 -1.64
N GLY A 25 -1.84 7.23 -0.31
CA GLY A 25 -0.82 6.46 0.36
C GLY A 25 -1.35 5.05 0.40
N VAL A 26 -0.80 4.18 -0.44
CA VAL A 26 -1.21 2.79 -0.59
C VAL A 26 -1.51 2.20 0.78
N VAL A 27 -2.79 1.94 1.04
CA VAL A 27 -3.32 1.32 2.26
C VAL A 27 -2.95 -0.17 2.22
N GLY A 28 -1.67 -0.46 2.01
CA GLY A 28 -1.12 -1.79 2.15
C GLY A 28 -0.99 -2.09 3.62
N GLN A 29 -1.24 -3.33 4.02
CA GLN A 29 -0.86 -3.81 5.35
C GLN A 29 0.66 -4.03 5.41
N ILE A 30 1.24 -3.91 6.59
CA ILE A 30 2.63 -4.30 6.84
C ILE A 30 2.67 -5.81 6.65
N GLY A 31 3.64 -6.30 5.88
CA GLY A 31 3.80 -7.71 5.62
C GLY A 31 5.13 -8.27 6.13
N PRO A 32 5.31 -9.59 6.06
CA PRO A 32 6.54 -10.25 6.45
C PRO A 32 7.75 -9.77 5.64
N GLN A 33 8.91 -9.69 6.28
CA GLN A 33 10.17 -9.19 5.71
C GLN A 33 10.20 -7.68 5.39
N ASP A 34 9.13 -6.94 5.65
CA ASP A 34 9.17 -5.48 5.58
C ASP A 34 10.14 -4.92 6.63
N ARG A 35 10.80 -3.82 6.29
CA ARG A 35 11.56 -3.03 7.25
C ARG A 35 10.77 -1.78 7.60
N ILE A 36 10.52 -1.59 8.88
CA ILE A 36 9.81 -0.44 9.43
C ILE A 36 10.75 0.36 10.33
N GLU A 37 10.74 1.67 10.19
CA GLU A 37 11.36 2.58 11.12
C GLU A 37 10.31 3.01 12.15
N ILE A 38 10.67 2.91 13.42
CA ILE A 38 9.86 3.39 14.52
C ILE A 38 10.60 4.55 15.17
N ALA A 39 9.94 5.70 15.26
CA ALA A 39 10.44 6.87 15.95
C ALA A 39 9.53 7.16 17.15
N VAL A 40 10.09 7.06 18.35
CA VAL A 40 9.44 7.45 19.60
C VAL A 40 10.03 8.79 20.02
N TRP A 41 9.19 9.81 20.12
CA TRP A 41 9.64 11.16 20.43
C TRP A 41 10.41 11.21 21.76
N ASP A 42 11.56 11.89 21.80
CA ASP A 42 12.45 12.01 22.97
C ASP A 42 13.00 10.69 23.54
N HIS A 43 12.82 9.58 22.82
CA HIS A 43 13.25 8.25 23.22
C HIS A 43 14.01 7.54 22.09
N PRO A 44 15.26 7.96 21.80
CA PRO A 44 16.08 7.34 20.75
C PRO A 44 16.44 5.88 21.05
N ASP A 45 16.42 5.48 22.32
CA ASP A 45 16.61 4.11 22.80
C ASP A 45 15.43 3.17 22.45
N LEU A 46 14.25 3.73 22.21
CA LEU A 46 13.05 3.01 21.76
C LEU A 46 12.79 3.19 20.25
N SER A 47 13.70 3.88 19.56
CA SER A 47 13.60 4.19 18.14
C SER A 47 14.57 3.37 17.31
N GLY A 48 14.24 3.12 16.05
CA GLY A 48 15.15 2.46 15.11
C GLY A 48 14.43 1.68 14.01
N VAL A 49 15.24 1.06 13.14
CA VAL A 49 14.74 0.21 12.06
C VAL A 49 14.61 -1.23 12.51
N MET A 50 13.43 -1.78 12.31
CA MET A 50 13.03 -3.13 12.69
C MET A 50 12.61 -3.92 11.46
N THR A 51 12.87 -5.23 11.49
CA THR A 51 12.46 -6.14 10.41
C THR A 51 11.29 -6.98 10.91
N VAL A 52 10.24 -7.05 10.10
CA VAL A 52 9.08 -7.89 10.37
C VAL A 52 9.43 -9.34 10.01
N ASN A 53 9.31 -10.23 10.98
CA ASN A 53 9.56 -11.66 10.84
C ASN A 53 8.53 -12.34 9.92
N ALA A 54 8.81 -13.60 9.57
CA ALA A 54 7.93 -14.43 8.73
C ALA A 54 6.52 -14.63 9.34
N ASP A 55 6.41 -14.62 10.66
CA ASP A 55 5.15 -14.73 11.41
C ASP A 55 4.40 -13.38 11.53
N GLY A 56 4.95 -12.30 10.96
CA GLY A 56 4.39 -10.96 11.04
C GLY A 56 4.73 -10.21 12.33
N THR A 57 5.57 -10.74 13.21
CA THR A 57 6.01 -10.05 14.43
C THR A 57 7.30 -9.27 14.23
N PHE A 58 7.63 -8.38 15.14
CA PHE A 58 8.97 -7.81 15.26
C PHE A 58 9.32 -7.63 16.74
N ALA A 59 10.60 -7.54 17.07
CA ALA A 59 11.05 -7.30 18.44
C ALA A 59 11.13 -5.80 18.71
N PHE A 60 10.39 -5.32 19.72
CA PHE A 60 10.41 -3.93 20.17
C PHE A 60 10.98 -3.81 21.59
N PRO A 61 11.87 -2.83 21.88
CA PRO A 61 12.37 -2.58 23.22
C PRO A 61 11.24 -2.43 24.24
N LEU A 62 11.41 -3.03 25.43
CA LEU A 62 10.44 -3.05 26.54
C LEU A 62 9.15 -3.85 26.28
N LEU A 63 8.62 -3.86 25.05
CA LEU A 63 7.37 -4.55 24.71
C LEU A 63 7.57 -6.00 24.22
N GLY A 64 8.80 -6.38 23.88
CA GLY A 64 9.11 -7.70 23.35
C GLY A 64 8.52 -7.90 21.95
N PRO A 65 7.98 -9.10 21.62
CA PRO A 65 7.37 -9.33 20.32
C PRO A 65 6.07 -8.52 20.15
N VAL A 66 5.96 -7.82 19.02
CA VAL A 66 4.78 -7.02 18.63
C VAL A 66 4.31 -7.49 17.26
N GLN A 67 3.00 -7.67 17.09
CA GLN A 67 2.41 -8.03 15.80
C GLN A 67 2.35 -6.81 14.89
N ALA A 68 3.01 -6.83 13.73
CA ALA A 68 2.88 -5.82 12.68
C ALA A 68 2.12 -6.36 11.45
N GLY A 69 2.33 -7.63 11.13
CA GLY A 69 1.75 -8.30 9.98
C GLY A 69 0.23 -8.16 9.95
N GLY A 70 -0.30 -7.68 8.83
CA GLY A 70 -1.74 -7.47 8.64
C GLY A 70 -2.27 -6.12 9.16
N LYS A 71 -1.44 -5.31 9.82
CA LYS A 71 -1.82 -3.96 10.29
C LYS A 71 -1.40 -2.89 9.32
N THR A 72 -2.15 -1.81 9.28
CA THR A 72 -1.69 -0.54 8.70
C THR A 72 -0.64 0.11 9.60
N VAL A 73 0.07 1.09 9.05
CA VAL A 73 1.04 1.89 9.80
C VAL A 73 0.36 2.57 10.99
N THR A 74 -0.80 3.19 10.76
CA THR A 74 -1.56 3.90 11.80
C THR A 74 -2.09 3.00 12.91
N GLU A 75 -2.57 1.80 12.58
CA GLU A 75 -2.97 0.82 13.60
C GLU A 75 -1.78 0.40 14.48
N LEU A 76 -0.61 0.23 13.88
CA LEU A 76 0.59 -0.12 14.64
C LEU A 76 1.06 1.04 15.52
N GLU A 77 1.00 2.29 15.04
CA GLU A 77 1.30 3.49 15.84
C GLU A 77 0.41 3.55 17.09
N GLN A 78 -0.91 3.44 16.90
CA GLN A 78 -1.88 3.49 17.99
C GLN A 78 -1.68 2.38 19.02
N GLU A 79 -1.35 1.16 18.57
CA GLU A 79 -1.05 0.05 19.48
C GLU A 79 0.22 0.31 20.30
N LEU A 80 1.28 0.79 19.65
CA LEU A 80 2.55 1.06 20.33
C LEU A 80 2.39 2.19 21.36
N GLU A 81 1.71 3.28 20.99
CA GLU A 81 1.37 4.36 21.93
C GLU A 81 0.57 3.83 23.12
N GLY A 82 -0.48 3.04 22.87
CA GLY A 82 -1.31 2.46 23.92
C GLY A 82 -0.53 1.55 24.87
N ARG A 83 0.31 0.65 24.34
CA ARG A 83 1.11 -0.28 25.14
C ARG A 83 2.23 0.41 25.91
N LEU A 84 2.88 1.41 25.32
CA LEU A 84 3.92 2.20 25.99
C LEU A 84 3.32 3.04 27.13
N ASN A 85 2.15 3.66 26.89
CA ASN A 85 1.49 4.53 27.87
C ASN A 85 0.98 3.78 29.12
N GLN A 86 0.78 2.47 29.04
CA GLN A 86 0.27 1.68 30.17
C GLN A 86 1.31 1.49 31.28
N HIS A 87 2.58 1.29 30.93
CA HIS A 87 3.58 0.82 31.89
C HIS A 87 4.97 1.46 31.77
N TYR A 88 5.25 2.20 30.69
CA TYR A 88 6.62 2.61 30.38
C TYR A 88 6.76 4.13 30.23
N LEU A 89 5.84 4.79 29.54
CA LEU A 89 5.91 6.21 29.20
C LEU A 89 4.62 6.95 29.56
N VAL A 90 4.67 8.28 29.62
CA VAL A 90 3.49 9.14 29.81
C VAL A 90 3.28 9.94 28.54
N SER A 91 2.12 9.76 27.90
CA SER A 91 1.76 10.41 26.62
C SER A 91 2.84 10.25 25.53
N PRO A 92 3.26 9.00 25.22
CA PRO A 92 4.22 8.78 24.15
C PRO A 92 3.64 9.18 22.80
N HIS A 93 4.50 9.69 21.91
CA HIS A 93 4.15 9.88 20.51
C HIS A 93 5.02 9.00 19.63
N VAL A 94 4.38 8.13 18.86
CA VAL A 94 5.07 7.14 18.02
C VAL A 94 4.75 7.38 16.57
N ARG A 95 5.78 7.39 15.74
CA ARG A 95 5.67 7.37 14.28
C ARG A 95 6.24 6.09 13.73
N VAL A 96 5.54 5.48 12.79
CA VAL A 96 6.01 4.31 12.05
C VAL A 96 6.15 4.68 10.57
N THR A 97 7.22 4.24 9.92
CA THR A 97 7.45 4.46 8.49
C THR A 97 7.96 3.19 7.85
N ARG A 98 7.46 2.82 6.67
CA ARG A 98 8.01 1.67 5.92
C ARG A 98 9.26 2.12 5.18
N VAL A 99 10.40 1.55 5.56
CA VAL A 99 11.71 1.82 4.93
C VAL A 99 11.91 0.93 3.70
N GLU A 100 11.54 -0.34 3.81
CA GLU A 100 11.56 -1.30 2.69
C GLU A 100 10.30 -2.16 2.72
N VAL A 101 9.60 -2.22 1.59
CA VAL A 101 8.42 -3.09 1.41
C VAL A 101 8.86 -4.31 0.60
N LYS A 102 9.12 -5.42 1.29
CA LYS A 102 9.55 -6.69 0.67
C LYS A 102 8.43 -7.72 0.57
N SER A 103 7.38 -7.54 1.38
CA SER A 103 6.22 -8.41 1.39
C SER A 103 5.36 -8.28 0.14
N GLN A 104 5.37 -7.12 -0.52
CA GLN A 104 4.53 -6.81 -1.66
C GLN A 104 5.36 -6.83 -2.94
N GLN A 105 5.42 -7.99 -3.59
CA GLN A 105 6.11 -8.18 -4.86
C GLN A 105 5.26 -9.02 -5.81
N ILE A 106 5.42 -8.76 -7.11
CA ILE A 106 4.88 -9.59 -8.19
C ILE A 106 6.02 -10.27 -8.92
N PHE A 107 5.79 -11.47 -9.42
CA PHE A 107 6.73 -12.20 -10.25
C PHE A 107 6.22 -12.19 -11.68
N ILE A 108 7.04 -11.70 -12.59
CA ILE A 108 6.75 -11.69 -14.03
C ILE A 108 7.73 -12.65 -14.69
N LEU A 109 7.19 -13.71 -15.28
CA LEU A 109 7.94 -14.84 -15.83
C LEU A 109 7.54 -15.09 -17.29
N GLY A 110 8.35 -15.86 -18.01
CA GLY A 110 8.08 -16.24 -19.41
C GLY A 110 8.57 -15.20 -20.42
N GLU A 111 7.82 -15.05 -21.51
CA GLU A 111 8.18 -14.28 -22.70
C GLU A 111 7.98 -12.75 -22.53
N VAL A 112 8.74 -12.18 -21.61
CA VAL A 112 8.88 -10.74 -21.37
C VAL A 112 10.34 -10.32 -21.52
N LYS A 113 10.61 -9.05 -21.81
CA LYS A 113 11.99 -8.58 -22.03
C LYS A 113 12.87 -8.71 -20.78
N ASN A 114 12.32 -8.44 -19.60
CA ASN A 114 13.03 -8.50 -18.33
C ASN A 114 12.22 -9.33 -17.32
N PRO A 115 12.33 -10.67 -17.32
CA PRO A 115 11.66 -11.49 -16.32
C PRO A 115 12.29 -11.29 -14.94
N GLY A 116 11.49 -11.33 -13.88
CA GLY A 116 11.98 -11.12 -12.52
C GLY A 116 10.91 -10.77 -11.49
N ALA A 117 11.38 -10.49 -10.27
CA ALA A 117 10.57 -9.99 -9.17
C ALA A 117 10.53 -8.46 -9.20
N TYR A 118 9.33 -7.89 -9.08
CA TYR A 118 9.09 -6.45 -9.10
C TYR A 118 8.34 -6.03 -7.84
N PRO A 119 8.75 -4.93 -7.18
CA PRO A 119 8.06 -4.41 -6.01
C PRO A 119 6.67 -3.89 -6.42
N LEU A 120 5.65 -4.28 -5.66
CA LEU A 120 4.29 -3.81 -5.84
C LEU A 120 4.08 -2.61 -4.93
N VAL A 121 4.41 -1.43 -5.44
CA VAL A 121 4.38 -0.19 -4.66
C VAL A 121 2.96 0.37 -4.54
N LYS A 122 2.08 0.07 -5.51
CA LYS A 122 0.69 0.52 -5.62
C LYS A 122 -0.19 -0.54 -6.27
N GLU A 123 -1.50 -0.31 -6.30
CA GLU A 123 -2.38 -1.05 -7.20
C GLU A 123 -1.85 -0.94 -8.63
N THR A 124 -1.35 -2.07 -9.15
CA THR A 124 -0.69 -2.15 -10.45
C THR A 124 -1.52 -3.05 -11.33
N SER A 125 -2.00 -2.51 -12.45
CA SER A 125 -2.70 -3.29 -13.47
C SER A 125 -1.77 -4.27 -14.18
N LEU A 126 -2.32 -5.29 -14.83
CA LEU A 126 -1.52 -6.24 -15.61
C LEU A 126 -0.71 -5.55 -16.72
N VAL A 127 -1.28 -4.52 -17.36
CA VAL A 127 -0.59 -3.74 -18.40
C VAL A 127 0.58 -2.96 -17.83
N GLU A 128 0.41 -2.30 -16.67
CA GLU A 128 1.51 -1.61 -16.00
C GLU A 128 2.60 -2.60 -15.56
N ALA A 129 2.22 -3.76 -15.02
CA ALA A 129 3.15 -4.81 -14.64
C ALA A 129 4.01 -5.28 -15.84
N LEU A 130 3.38 -5.60 -16.97
CA LEU A 130 4.11 -5.95 -18.19
C LEU A 130 5.00 -4.82 -18.70
N SER A 131 4.56 -3.57 -18.55
CA SER A 131 5.37 -2.40 -18.90
C SER A 131 6.61 -2.28 -18.03
N LEU A 132 6.52 -2.57 -16.73
CA LEU A 132 7.68 -2.62 -15.82
C LEU A 132 8.70 -3.69 -16.27
N ALA A 133 8.24 -4.80 -16.82
CA ALA A 133 9.09 -5.84 -17.41
C ALA A 133 9.66 -5.48 -18.80
N GLY A 134 9.36 -4.30 -19.34
CA GLY A 134 9.80 -3.86 -20.67
C GLY A 134 8.90 -4.32 -21.82
N GLY A 135 7.74 -4.90 -21.50
CA GLY A 135 6.79 -5.46 -22.45
C GLY A 135 7.06 -6.93 -22.79
N LEU A 136 6.18 -7.49 -23.61
CA LEU A 136 6.30 -8.83 -24.17
C LEU A 136 7.47 -8.92 -25.18
N THR A 137 8.04 -10.11 -25.35
CA THR A 137 8.96 -10.41 -26.46
C THR A 137 8.18 -10.60 -27.77
N GLU A 138 8.89 -10.68 -28.90
CA GLU A 138 8.26 -10.96 -30.20
C GLU A 138 7.70 -12.39 -30.31
N GLU A 139 8.20 -13.31 -29.48
CA GLU A 139 7.78 -14.72 -29.43
C GLU A 139 6.58 -14.95 -28.48
N ALA A 140 6.23 -13.94 -27.67
CA ALA A 140 5.14 -14.02 -26.73
C ALA A 140 3.77 -14.14 -27.43
N ASP A 141 2.90 -14.98 -26.89
CA ASP A 141 1.48 -15.07 -27.28
C ASP A 141 0.65 -14.15 -26.36
N PRO A 142 0.19 -12.97 -26.83
CA PRO A 142 -0.51 -12.01 -25.97
C PRO A 142 -1.85 -12.53 -25.42
N GLN A 143 -2.40 -13.60 -26.02
CA GLN A 143 -3.66 -14.21 -25.59
C GLN A 143 -3.47 -15.29 -24.51
N LYS A 144 -2.22 -15.63 -24.17
CA LYS A 144 -1.88 -16.65 -23.16
C LYS A 144 -1.11 -16.07 -21.98
N ILE A 145 -1.77 -15.13 -21.30
CA ILE A 145 -1.26 -14.57 -20.04
C ILE A 145 -2.06 -15.15 -18.89
N GLU A 146 -1.36 -15.68 -17.89
CA GLU A 146 -1.95 -16.27 -16.69
C GLU A 146 -1.57 -15.45 -15.45
N LEU A 147 -2.57 -15.00 -14.70
CA LEU A 147 -2.39 -14.26 -13.46
C LEU A 147 -2.75 -15.15 -12.25
N PHE A 148 -1.78 -15.44 -11.40
CA PHE A 148 -1.97 -16.19 -10.16
C PHE A 148 -2.03 -15.23 -8.97
N ARG A 149 -3.10 -15.29 -8.17
CA ARG A 149 -3.28 -14.49 -6.94
C ARG A 149 -3.54 -15.41 -5.76
N ASN A 150 -2.81 -15.23 -4.66
CA ASN A 150 -2.99 -16.01 -3.41
C ASN A 150 -2.93 -17.54 -3.58
N GLY A 151 -2.13 -18.04 -4.53
CA GLY A 151 -2.03 -19.48 -4.83
C GLY A 151 -3.31 -20.09 -5.41
N ARG A 152 -4.33 -19.28 -5.73
CA ARG A 152 -5.50 -19.70 -6.50
C ARG A 152 -5.22 -19.45 -7.98
N GLY A 153 -5.65 -20.39 -8.82
CA GLY A 153 -5.36 -20.48 -10.26
C GLY A 153 -5.80 -19.25 -11.07
N PRO A 154 -5.63 -19.27 -12.40
CA PRO A 154 -5.65 -18.07 -13.24
C PRO A 154 -6.97 -17.29 -13.12
N GLU A 155 -6.91 -16.08 -12.53
CA GLU A 155 -8.08 -15.20 -12.32
C GLU A 155 -8.33 -14.24 -13.51
N SER A 156 -7.36 -14.09 -14.42
CA SER A 156 -7.52 -13.21 -15.59
C SER A 156 -6.91 -13.85 -16.83
N ARG A 157 -7.76 -14.10 -17.82
CA ARG A 157 -7.36 -14.29 -19.22
C ARG A 157 -7.73 -13.02 -19.96
N ILE A 158 -6.76 -12.33 -20.54
CA ILE A 158 -7.07 -11.33 -21.57
C ILE A 158 -7.37 -12.13 -22.84
N ALA A 159 -8.62 -12.05 -23.31
CA ALA A 159 -9.07 -12.58 -24.60
C ALA A 159 -8.83 -11.54 -25.70
#